data_AF-A0A969CJ74-F1
#
_entry.id   AF-A0A969CJ74-F1
#
_cell.length_a   1.000
_cell.length_b   1.000
_cell.length_c   1.000
_cell.angle_alpha   90.00
_cell.angle_beta   90.00
_cell.angle_gamma   90.00
#
_symmetry.space_group_name_H-M   'P 1'
#
loop_
_entity.id
_entity.type
_entity.pdbx_description
1 polymer ?
#
loop_
_entity_poly.entity_id
_entity_poly.type
_entity_poly.pdbx_seq_one_letter_code
_entity_poly.pdbx_strand_id
1 'polypeptide(L)'
;MAFDNTCKFLAEHFSVDIAAWLLGTPIALTKLEPSELFAEPIRTDAIIFLESKDIFVHIEFQTDPDPEMGFRMADYRLRAFKRYPHKQLRQVVVYLRPTQSSRVYQTNFEMPGLHSEFEVVRLWEQPTEVFLSSPGLLPFAALSQSQDRVQVLREVARRIDGIADGRAQSNVTAASAILAGLLLDKAIITQVLRRDIMRESVIYQELKL
;
A
#
# COMPACT_ATOMS: atom_id res chain seq x y z
N MET A 1 -6.76 -10.93 -1.98
CA MET A 1 -5.91 -11.37 -3.11
C MET A 1 -5.63 -10.26 -4.11
N ALA A 2 -6.61 -9.76 -4.88
CA ALA A 2 -6.31 -8.79 -5.95
C ALA A 2 -5.75 -7.44 -5.47
N PHE A 3 -6.33 -6.88 -4.41
CA PHE A 3 -5.86 -5.64 -3.80
C PHE A 3 -4.48 -5.80 -3.15
N ASP A 4 -4.24 -6.94 -2.50
CA ASP A 4 -2.98 -7.25 -1.82
C ASP A 4 -1.81 -7.33 -2.81
N ASN A 5 -1.99 -8.06 -3.92
CA ASN A 5 -0.98 -8.15 -4.98
C ASN A 5 -0.72 -6.78 -5.62
N THR A 6 -1.77 -5.98 -5.81
CA THR A 6 -1.63 -4.61 -6.34
C THR A 6 -0.81 -3.73 -5.39
N CYS A 7 -1.07 -3.79 -4.08
CA CYS A 7 -0.31 -3.01 -3.10
C CYS A 7 1.15 -3.47 -2.99
N LYS A 8 1.40 -4.78 -3.05
CA LYS A 8 2.76 -5.35 -3.12
C LYS A 8 3.50 -4.85 -4.35
N PHE A 9 2.88 -4.92 -5.52
CA PHE A 9 3.46 -4.43 -6.77
C PHE A 9 3.82 -2.95 -6.66
N LEU A 10 2.91 -2.11 -6.14
CA LEU A 10 3.15 -0.67 -6.00
C LEU A 10 4.31 -0.37 -5.04
N ALA A 11 4.38 -1.06 -3.90
CA ALA A 11 5.47 -0.86 -2.95
C ALA A 11 6.83 -1.32 -3.48
N GLU A 12 6.85 -2.32 -4.34
CA GLU A 12 8.07 -2.82 -4.98
C GLU A 12 8.55 -1.90 -6.11
N HIS A 13 7.64 -1.54 -7.03
CA HIS A 13 7.99 -0.85 -8.28
C HIS A 13 7.97 0.68 -8.15
N PHE A 14 7.30 1.22 -7.13
CA PHE A 14 7.23 2.64 -6.83
C PHE A 14 7.72 2.94 -5.40
N SER A 15 8.75 2.22 -4.95
CA SER A 15 9.21 2.26 -3.56
C SER A 15 9.64 3.66 -3.09
N VAL A 16 10.20 4.48 -3.99
CA VAL A 16 10.57 5.88 -3.71
C VAL A 16 9.34 6.75 -3.41
N ASP A 17 8.25 6.55 -4.15
CA ASP A 17 7.00 7.30 -3.95
C ASP A 17 6.34 6.90 -2.62
N ILE A 18 6.33 5.59 -2.31
CA ILE A 18 5.85 5.07 -1.03
C ILE A 18 6.71 5.58 0.14
N ALA A 19 8.03 5.62 -0.03
CA ALA A 19 8.94 6.16 0.98
C ALA A 19 8.69 7.66 1.21
N ALA A 20 8.52 8.45 0.15
CA ALA A 20 8.21 9.87 0.27
C ALA A 20 6.91 10.09 1.05
N TRP A 21 5.89 9.28 0.79
CA TRP A 21 4.60 9.35 1.48
C TRP A 21 4.67 8.92 2.95
N LEU A 22 5.20 7.74 3.26
CA LEU A 22 5.14 7.16 4.60
C LEU A 22 6.27 7.64 5.52
N LEU A 23 7.43 7.99 4.95
CA LEU A 23 8.62 8.37 5.70
C LEU A 23 8.90 9.88 5.62
N GLY A 24 8.23 10.60 4.72
CA GLY A 24 8.47 12.02 4.46
C GLY A 24 9.72 12.31 3.62
N THR A 25 10.41 11.27 3.13
CA THR A 25 11.66 11.41 2.37
C THR A 25 11.70 10.43 1.19
N PRO A 26 12.01 10.88 -0.04
CA PRO A 26 12.09 10.03 -1.22
C PRO A 26 13.40 9.23 -1.22
N ILE A 27 13.43 8.12 -0.49
CA ILE A 27 14.57 7.20 -0.43
C ILE A 27 14.28 5.94 -1.26
N ALA A 28 15.29 5.47 -1.99
CA ALA A 28 15.19 4.19 -2.67
C ALA A 28 15.15 3.07 -1.62
N LEU A 29 14.11 2.24 -1.70
CA LEU A 29 13.95 1.07 -0.86
C LEU A 29 13.98 -0.19 -1.73
N THR A 30 14.64 -1.22 -1.22
CA THR A 30 14.67 -2.55 -1.84
C THR A 30 13.70 -3.45 -1.10
N LYS A 31 12.88 -4.20 -1.85
CA LYS A 31 11.99 -5.21 -1.28
C LYS A 31 12.80 -6.40 -0.77
N LEU A 32 12.37 -6.92 0.37
CA LEU A 32 12.87 -8.15 0.97
C LEU A 32 11.77 -9.21 0.93
N GLU A 33 12.14 -10.43 0.55
CA GLU A 33 11.17 -11.52 0.53
C GLU A 33 10.92 -12.04 1.96
N PRO A 34 9.67 -12.33 2.36
CA PRO A 34 9.37 -12.80 3.70
C PRO A 34 10.16 -14.05 4.12
N SER A 35 10.48 -14.93 3.17
CA SER A 35 11.30 -16.13 3.37
C SER A 35 12.77 -15.81 3.69
N GLU A 36 13.30 -14.69 3.21
CA GLU A 36 14.66 -14.22 3.54
C GLU A 36 14.75 -13.66 4.97
N LEU A 37 13.59 -13.30 5.51
CA LEU A 37 13.46 -12.64 6.80
C LEU A 37 13.08 -13.61 7.92
N PHE A 38 12.13 -14.51 7.65
CA PHE A 38 11.51 -15.35 8.67
C PHE A 38 11.33 -16.78 8.17
N ALA A 39 11.71 -17.75 9.02
CA ALA A 39 11.65 -19.18 8.71
C ALA A 39 10.23 -19.66 8.34
N GLU A 40 9.21 -19.07 8.95
CA GLU A 40 7.80 -19.24 8.58
C GLU A 40 7.08 -17.88 8.69
N PRO A 41 6.57 -17.32 7.58
CA PRO A 41 5.67 -16.17 7.62
C PRO A 41 4.36 -16.59 8.29
N ILE A 42 3.87 -15.81 9.26
CA ILE A 42 2.63 -16.13 9.98
C ILE A 42 1.42 -16.10 9.01
N ARG A 43 1.43 -15.17 8.03
CA ARG A 43 0.48 -15.08 6.91
C ARG A 43 1.17 -14.39 5.73
N THR A 44 0.91 -14.83 4.51
CA THR A 44 1.60 -14.36 3.29
C THR A 44 0.93 -13.17 2.60
N ASP A 45 -0.26 -12.80 3.04
CA ASP A 45 -1.16 -11.99 2.23
C ASP A 45 -1.07 -10.53 2.70
N ALA A 46 -0.36 -9.72 1.90
CA ALA A 46 -0.13 -8.27 2.03
C ALA A 46 1.07 -7.75 2.87
N ILE A 47 1.96 -8.62 3.34
CA ILE A 47 3.17 -8.18 4.07
C ILE A 47 4.23 -7.67 3.10
N ILE A 48 4.74 -6.47 3.35
CA ILE A 48 5.80 -5.87 2.54
C ILE A 48 6.92 -5.40 3.47
N PHE A 49 8.12 -5.87 3.17
CA PHE A 49 9.34 -5.42 3.84
C PHE A 49 10.20 -4.67 2.83
N LEU A 50 10.58 -3.46 3.21
CA LEU A 50 11.39 -2.56 2.41
C LEU A 50 12.60 -2.13 3.25
N GLU A 51 13.78 -2.08 2.67
CA GLU A 51 14.97 -1.59 3.38
C GLU A 51 15.82 -0.62 2.56
N SER A 52 16.53 0.23 3.30
CA SER A 52 17.74 0.89 2.81
C SER A 52 18.89 0.61 3.78
N LYS A 53 19.97 1.40 3.71
CA LYS A 53 21.14 1.24 4.57
C LYS A 53 20.77 1.32 6.06
N ASP A 54 20.01 2.34 6.45
CA ASP A 54 19.80 2.70 7.86
C ASP A 54 18.36 2.48 8.34
N ILE A 55 17.43 2.14 7.43
CA ILE A 55 16.01 1.97 7.74
C ILE A 55 15.48 0.61 7.25
N PHE A 56 14.56 0.06 8.04
CA PHE A 56 13.74 -1.09 7.69
C PHE A 56 12.28 -0.68 7.87
N VAL A 57 11.47 -0.88 6.85
CA VAL A 57 10.06 -0.50 6.81
C VAL A 57 9.22 -1.75 6.64
N HIS A 58 8.29 -1.96 7.55
CA HIS A 58 7.29 -2.99 7.49
C HIS A 58 5.93 -2.34 7.21
N ILE A 59 5.32 -2.70 6.09
CA ILE A 59 4.03 -2.16 5.65
C ILE A 59 3.02 -3.30 5.55
N GLU A 60 1.84 -3.08 6.12
CA GLU A 60 0.70 -3.98 6.08
C GLU A 60 -0.49 -3.27 5.43
N PHE A 61 -0.81 -3.60 4.18
CA PHE A 61 -2.05 -3.12 3.55
C PHE A 61 -3.22 -4.00 3.96
N GLN A 62 -4.34 -3.39 4.32
CA GLN A 62 -5.53 -4.09 4.83
C GLN A 62 -6.80 -3.53 4.22
N THR A 63 -7.61 -4.42 3.63
CA THR A 63 -8.98 -4.07 3.23
C THR A 63 -9.92 -4.10 4.44
N ASP A 64 -9.71 -5.06 5.34
CA ASP A 64 -10.51 -5.26 6.55
C ASP A 64 -9.60 -5.38 7.77
N PRO A 65 -10.04 -4.91 8.95
CA PRO A 65 -9.22 -4.98 10.15
C PRO A 65 -9.08 -6.41 10.67
N ASP A 66 -7.85 -6.87 10.80
CA ASP A 66 -7.51 -8.13 11.46
C ASP A 66 -7.41 -7.93 13.00
N PRO A 67 -8.15 -8.70 13.83
CA PRO A 67 -8.02 -8.63 15.29
C PRO A 67 -6.62 -8.97 15.82
N GLU A 68 -5.81 -9.73 15.07
CA GLU A 68 -4.46 -10.12 15.44
C GLU A 68 -3.40 -9.10 14.99
N MET A 69 -3.81 -8.00 14.33
CA MET A 69 -2.88 -7.03 13.74
C MET A 69 -1.84 -6.52 14.74
N GLY A 70 -2.27 -6.09 15.93
CA GLY A 70 -1.34 -5.56 16.93
C GLY A 70 -0.25 -6.58 17.31
N PHE A 71 -0.65 -7.83 17.59
CA PHE A 71 0.30 -8.89 17.91
C PHE A 71 1.24 -9.16 16.74
N ARG A 72 0.72 -9.21 15.51
CA ARG A 72 1.51 -9.39 14.29
C ARG A 72 2.56 -8.29 14.10
N MET A 73 2.20 -7.03 14.35
CA MET A 73 3.14 -5.91 14.32
C MET A 73 4.25 -6.07 15.38
N ALA A 74 3.90 -6.49 16.60
CA ALA A 74 4.88 -6.75 17.66
C ALA A 74 5.80 -7.94 17.34
N ASP A 75 5.26 -9.05 16.81
CA ASP A 75 6.05 -10.21 16.41
C ASP A 75 7.06 -9.85 15.31
N TYR A 76 6.60 -9.21 14.22
CA TYR A 76 7.51 -8.79 13.15
C TYR A 76 8.53 -7.75 13.60
N ARG A 77 8.21 -6.92 14.60
CA ARG A 77 9.20 -6.03 15.21
C ARG A 77 10.35 -6.79 15.84
N LEU A 78 10.04 -7.77 16.68
CA LEU A 78 11.07 -8.57 17.35
C LEU A 78 11.93 -9.34 16.34
N ARG A 79 11.29 -9.90 15.31
CA ARG A 79 12.01 -10.64 14.28
C ARG A 79 12.88 -9.71 13.40
N ALA A 80 12.37 -8.54 13.01
CA ALA A 80 13.15 -7.54 12.28
C ALA A 80 14.34 -7.04 13.12
N PHE A 81 14.14 -6.76 14.41
CA PHE A 81 15.21 -6.37 15.33
C PHE A 81 16.30 -7.45 15.45
N LYS A 82 15.91 -8.73 15.54
CA LYS A 82 16.87 -9.84 15.57
C LYS A 82 17.76 -9.88 14.33
N ARG A 83 17.22 -9.55 13.15
CA ARG A 83 17.94 -9.61 11.87
C ARG A 83 18.73 -8.33 11.56
N TYR A 84 18.17 -7.17 11.92
CA TYR A 84 18.71 -5.85 11.61
C TYR A 84 18.74 -4.95 12.87
N PRO A 85 19.53 -5.30 13.90
CA PRO A 85 19.51 -4.61 15.19
C PRO A 85 19.97 -3.15 15.12
N HIS A 86 20.64 -2.76 14.04
CA HIS A 86 21.18 -1.40 13.85
C HIS A 86 20.30 -0.51 12.96
N LYS A 87 19.27 -1.06 12.31
CA LYS A 87 18.39 -0.28 11.44
C LYS A 87 17.25 0.32 12.24
N GLN A 88 16.85 1.53 11.90
CA GLN A 88 15.61 2.11 12.41
C GLN A 88 14.43 1.34 11.82
N LEU A 89 13.56 0.79 12.66
CA LEU A 89 12.34 0.13 12.23
C LEU A 89 11.18 1.13 12.17
N ARG A 90 10.53 1.24 11.01
CA ARG A 90 9.23 1.91 10.84
C ARG A 90 8.17 0.88 10.49
N GLN A 91 6.99 1.00 11.09
CA GLN A 91 5.96 -0.02 11.02
C GLN A 91 4.61 0.66 10.79
N VAL A 92 3.99 0.38 9.65
CA VAL A 92 2.78 1.08 9.20
C VAL A 92 1.72 0.10 8.75
N VAL A 93 0.51 0.23 9.28
CA VAL A 93 -0.69 -0.44 8.77
C VAL A 93 -1.48 0.56 7.94
N VAL A 94 -1.79 0.21 6.69
CA VAL A 94 -2.56 1.04 5.75
C VAL A 94 -3.92 0.41 5.49
N TYR A 95 -4.99 1.06 5.94
CA TYR A 95 -6.36 0.61 5.69
C TYR A 95 -6.94 1.23 4.42
N LEU A 96 -7.40 0.38 3.50
CA LEU A 96 -7.77 0.76 2.15
C LEU A 96 -9.23 1.26 2.01
N ARG A 97 -10.14 0.85 2.91
CA ARG A 97 -11.55 1.26 2.86
C ARG A 97 -12.13 1.59 4.23
N PRO A 98 -13.11 2.51 4.31
CA PRO A 98 -13.80 2.83 5.56
C PRO A 98 -14.44 1.61 6.21
N THR A 99 -14.45 1.60 7.54
CA THR A 99 -15.14 0.59 8.36
C THR A 99 -15.60 1.21 9.68
N GLN A 100 -16.56 0.57 10.34
CA GLN A 100 -17.05 0.97 11.68
C GLN A 100 -16.22 0.36 12.82
N SER A 101 -15.30 -0.55 12.51
CA SER A 101 -14.47 -1.21 13.52
C SER A 101 -13.49 -0.23 14.16
N SER A 102 -13.48 -0.14 15.48
CA SER A 102 -12.49 0.68 16.21
C SER A 102 -11.05 0.16 16.06
N ARG A 103 -10.85 -1.06 15.56
CA ARG A 103 -9.52 -1.65 15.35
C ARG A 103 -8.66 -0.87 14.38
N VAL A 104 -9.27 -0.14 13.43
CA VAL A 104 -8.51 0.72 12.52
C VAL A 104 -7.89 1.95 13.19
N TYR A 105 -8.12 2.15 14.50
CA TYR A 105 -7.47 3.19 15.31
C TYR A 105 -6.41 2.61 16.26
N GLN A 106 -6.25 1.29 16.33
CA GLN A 106 -5.26 0.65 17.20
C GLN A 106 -3.85 0.94 16.69
N THR A 107 -3.02 1.58 17.52
CA THR A 107 -1.64 1.97 17.19
C THR A 107 -0.61 1.28 18.08
N ASN A 108 -1.03 0.31 18.90
CA ASN A 108 -0.11 -0.45 19.74
C ASN A 108 -0.60 -1.88 19.98
N PHE A 109 0.34 -2.70 20.45
CA PHE A 109 0.08 -3.97 21.10
C PHE A 109 0.70 -3.96 22.49
N GLU A 110 -0.11 -4.34 23.48
CA GLU A 110 0.25 -4.33 24.90
C GLU A 110 0.01 -5.70 25.52
N MET A 111 0.99 -6.18 26.26
CA MET A 111 0.89 -7.31 27.19
C MET A 111 1.83 -7.07 28.37
N PRO A 112 1.70 -7.78 29.51
CA PRO A 112 2.60 -7.58 30.65
C PRO A 112 4.07 -7.66 30.24
N GLY A 113 4.81 -6.56 30.42
CA GLY A 113 6.23 -6.47 30.08
C GLY A 113 6.56 -6.12 28.62
N LEU A 114 5.57 -5.91 27.75
CA LEU A 114 5.79 -5.51 26.35
C LEU A 114 4.77 -4.46 25.90
N HIS A 115 5.29 -3.32 25.43
CA HIS A 115 4.56 -2.30 24.71
C HIS A 115 5.19 -2.12 23.33
N SER A 116 4.40 -2.24 22.27
CA SER A 116 4.89 -2.15 20.90
C SER A 116 3.98 -1.28 20.05
N GLU A 117 4.44 -0.07 19.72
CA GLU A 117 3.69 0.92 18.93
C GLU A 117 3.85 0.72 17.43
N PHE A 118 2.89 1.14 16.63
CA PHE A 118 3.01 1.19 15.18
C PHE A 118 2.10 2.28 14.63
N GLU A 119 2.38 2.70 13.40
CA GLU A 119 1.63 3.75 12.73
C GLU A 119 0.43 3.15 12.00
N VAL A 120 -0.65 3.94 11.92
CA VAL A 120 -1.84 3.57 11.17
C VAL A 120 -2.23 4.69 10.23
N VAL A 121 -2.41 4.34 8.97
CA VAL A 121 -2.90 5.23 7.92
C VAL A 121 -4.24 4.71 7.44
N ARG A 122 -5.28 5.53 7.57
CA ARG A 122 -6.62 5.25 7.04
C ARG A 122 -6.82 6.10 5.80
N LEU A 123 -6.84 5.50 4.60
CA LEU A 123 -6.81 6.27 3.36
C LEU A 123 -7.94 7.31 3.29
N TRP A 124 -9.14 6.97 3.74
CA TRP A 124 -10.31 7.85 3.70
C TRP A 124 -10.23 9.08 4.63
N GLU A 125 -9.17 9.21 5.43
CA GLU A 125 -8.87 10.38 6.27
C GLU A 125 -7.69 11.19 5.74
N GLN A 126 -7.00 10.69 4.72
CA GLN A 126 -5.84 11.35 4.14
C GLN A 126 -6.27 12.33 3.04
N PRO A 127 -5.65 13.53 2.96
CA PRO A 127 -5.93 14.49 1.88
C PRO A 127 -5.66 13.89 0.50
N THR A 128 -6.55 14.14 -0.45
CA THR A 128 -6.43 13.60 -1.81
C THR A 128 -5.14 14.05 -2.51
N GLU A 129 -4.70 15.28 -2.25
CA GLU A 129 -3.53 15.90 -2.89
C GLU A 129 -2.25 15.12 -2.64
N VAL A 130 -2.13 14.46 -1.48
CA VAL A 130 -0.98 13.60 -1.13
C VAL A 130 -0.85 12.46 -2.15
N PHE A 131 -1.95 11.87 -2.60
CA PHE A 131 -1.90 10.76 -3.54
C PHE A 131 -1.80 11.19 -5.00
N LEU A 132 -2.02 12.47 -5.28
CA LEU A 132 -1.86 13.02 -6.61
C LEU A 132 -0.42 13.46 -6.89
N SER A 133 0.45 13.51 -5.87
CA SER A 133 1.80 14.09 -5.99
C SER A 133 2.77 13.30 -6.87
N SER A 134 2.58 11.99 -7.01
CA SER A 134 3.49 11.13 -7.77
C SER A 134 2.78 9.93 -8.41
N PRO A 135 3.32 9.38 -9.52
CA PRO A 135 2.70 8.27 -10.26
C PRO A 135 2.39 7.04 -9.41
N GLY A 136 3.30 6.65 -8.49
CA GLY A 136 3.12 5.48 -7.64
C GLY A 136 2.02 5.61 -6.59
N LEU A 137 1.58 6.84 -6.30
CA LEU A 137 0.52 7.10 -5.32
C LEU A 137 -0.86 7.28 -5.96
N LEU A 138 -0.93 7.59 -7.26
CA LEU A 138 -2.19 7.79 -7.99
C LEU A 138 -3.23 6.67 -7.76
N PRO A 139 -2.85 5.37 -7.70
CA PRO A 139 -3.81 4.29 -7.48
C PRO A 139 -4.58 4.38 -6.15
N PHE A 140 -4.04 5.03 -5.13
CA PHE A 140 -4.68 5.19 -3.84
C PHE A 140 -5.62 6.39 -3.76
N ALA A 141 -5.54 7.34 -4.71
CA ALA A 141 -6.23 8.63 -4.60
C ALA A 141 -7.76 8.49 -4.51
N ALA A 142 -8.37 7.57 -5.25
CA ALA A 142 -9.83 7.33 -5.18
C ALA A 142 -10.31 6.78 -3.82
N LEU A 143 -9.37 6.27 -3.00
CA LEU A 143 -9.62 5.77 -1.64
C LEU A 143 -9.45 6.84 -0.56
N SER A 144 -8.97 8.03 -0.94
CA SER A 144 -8.65 9.13 -0.03
C SER A 144 -9.88 9.86 0.54
N GLN A 145 -9.66 10.89 1.36
CA GLN A 145 -10.70 11.75 1.90
C GLN A 145 -11.33 12.62 0.79
N SER A 146 -12.38 12.11 0.15
CA SER A 146 -13.13 12.86 -0.87
C SER A 146 -14.63 12.59 -0.81
N GLN A 147 -15.41 13.65 -1.07
CA GLN A 147 -16.86 13.58 -1.26
C GLN A 147 -17.24 13.17 -2.69
N ASP A 148 -16.36 13.38 -3.67
CA ASP A 148 -16.58 12.99 -5.07
C ASP A 148 -15.42 12.15 -5.61
N ARG A 149 -15.47 10.86 -5.29
CA ARG A 149 -14.46 9.87 -5.72
C ARG A 149 -14.40 9.70 -7.24
N VAL A 150 -15.50 9.96 -7.95
CA VAL A 150 -15.52 9.84 -9.41
C VAL A 150 -14.70 10.98 -10.03
N GLN A 151 -14.81 12.20 -9.51
CA GLN A 151 -13.96 13.30 -9.95
C GLN A 151 -12.48 13.07 -9.60
N VAL A 152 -12.19 12.53 -8.41
CA VAL A 152 -10.82 12.13 -8.07
C VAL A 152 -10.28 11.09 -9.05
N LEU A 153 -11.07 10.08 -9.42
CA LEU A 153 -10.66 9.09 -10.40
C LEU A 153 -10.44 9.69 -11.80
N ARG A 154 -11.21 10.71 -12.19
CA ARG A 154 -10.98 11.46 -13.44
C ARG A 154 -9.68 12.26 -13.39
N GLU A 155 -9.36 12.86 -12.24
CA GLU A 155 -8.07 13.53 -12.04
C GLU A 155 -6.91 12.55 -12.13
N VAL A 156 -7.05 11.38 -11.50
CA VAL A 156 -6.09 10.27 -11.63
C VAL A 156 -5.89 9.91 -13.09
N ALA A 157 -6.96 9.72 -13.86
CA ALA A 157 -6.88 9.40 -15.29
C ALA A 157 -6.07 10.45 -16.07
N ARG A 158 -6.34 11.74 -15.83
CA ARG A 158 -5.60 12.84 -16.48
C ARG A 158 -4.11 12.84 -16.14
N ARG A 159 -3.73 12.51 -14.90
CA ARG A 159 -2.32 12.43 -14.50
C ARG A 159 -1.62 11.21 -15.08
N ILE A 160 -2.33 10.09 -15.18
CA ILE A 160 -1.83 8.87 -15.82
C ILE A 160 -1.51 9.11 -17.30
N ASP A 161 -2.36 9.86 -18.02
CA ASP A 161 -2.12 10.21 -19.43
C ASP A 161 -0.80 10.98 -19.63
N GLY A 162 -0.30 11.66 -18.59
CA GLY A 162 0.98 12.39 -18.60
C GLY A 162 2.21 11.53 -18.29
N ILE A 163 2.07 10.25 -17.95
CA ILE A 163 3.20 9.36 -17.66
C ILE A 163 3.91 8.97 -18.97
N ALA A 164 5.19 9.32 -19.09
CA ALA A 164 5.96 9.10 -20.32
C ALA A 164 6.31 7.63 -20.60
N ASP A 165 6.58 6.85 -19.55
CA ASP A 165 6.89 5.42 -19.68
C ASP A 165 5.58 4.63 -19.86
N GLY A 166 5.40 4.02 -21.03
CA GLY A 166 4.16 3.30 -21.37
C GLY A 166 3.87 2.11 -20.46
N ARG A 167 4.90 1.43 -19.94
CA ARG A 167 4.73 0.29 -19.03
C ARG A 167 4.31 0.78 -17.65
N ALA A 168 4.93 1.84 -17.14
CA ALA A 168 4.53 2.49 -15.89
C ALA A 168 3.10 3.05 -16.02
N GLN A 169 2.77 3.71 -17.12
CA GLN A 169 1.41 4.18 -17.40
C GLN A 169 0.40 3.02 -17.37
N SER A 170 0.68 1.92 -18.06
CA SER A 170 -0.15 0.71 -18.07
C SER A 170 -0.35 0.14 -16.66
N ASN A 171 0.73 0.00 -15.90
CA ASN A 171 0.70 -0.54 -14.54
C ASN A 171 -0.07 0.35 -13.57
N VAL A 172 0.16 1.67 -13.59
CA VAL A 172 -0.57 2.62 -12.74
C VAL A 172 -2.05 2.67 -13.12
N THR A 173 -2.39 2.59 -14.42
CA THR A 173 -3.78 2.46 -14.88
C THR A 173 -4.44 1.22 -14.30
N ALA A 174 -3.78 0.06 -14.42
CA ALA A 174 -4.31 -1.20 -13.92
C ALA A 174 -4.49 -1.17 -12.40
N ALA A 175 -3.47 -0.72 -11.66
CA ALA A 175 -3.53 -0.56 -10.21
C ALA A 175 -4.67 0.36 -9.78
N SER A 176 -4.82 1.51 -10.45
CA SER A 176 -5.89 2.47 -10.16
C SER A 176 -7.26 1.87 -10.39
N ALA A 177 -7.44 1.12 -11.49
CA ALA A 177 -8.70 0.43 -11.77
C ALA A 177 -9.05 -0.62 -10.71
N ILE A 178 -8.05 -1.40 -10.27
CA ILE A 178 -8.22 -2.42 -9.25
C ILE A 178 -8.57 -1.78 -7.91
N LEU A 179 -7.74 -0.87 -7.40
CA LEU A 179 -7.94 -0.26 -6.10
C LEU A 179 -9.24 0.56 -6.04
N ALA A 180 -9.57 1.34 -7.08
CA ALA A 180 -10.83 2.07 -7.14
C ALA A 180 -12.06 1.15 -7.03
N GLY A 181 -11.93 -0.12 -7.44
CA GLY A 181 -12.97 -1.15 -7.31
C GLY A 181 -13.38 -1.46 -5.86
N LEU A 182 -12.61 -1.00 -4.86
CA LEU A 182 -13.02 -1.09 -3.46
C LEU A 182 -14.21 -0.18 -3.13
N LEU A 183 -14.34 0.97 -3.81
CA LEU A 183 -15.31 2.02 -3.46
C LEU A 183 -16.16 2.51 -4.65
N LEU A 184 -15.85 2.10 -5.87
CA LEU A 184 -16.54 2.52 -7.09
C LEU A 184 -16.99 1.32 -7.92
N ASP A 185 -18.12 1.50 -8.61
CA ASP A 185 -18.64 0.48 -9.51
C ASP A 185 -17.75 0.28 -10.73
N LYS A 186 -17.62 -0.98 -11.16
CA LYS A 186 -16.85 -1.38 -12.34
C LYS A 186 -17.22 -0.58 -13.60
N ALA A 187 -18.50 -0.25 -13.80
CA ALA A 187 -18.96 0.53 -14.94
C ALA A 187 -18.38 1.95 -14.95
N ILE A 188 -18.34 2.61 -13.78
CA ILE A 188 -17.77 3.95 -13.61
C ILE A 188 -16.27 3.91 -13.87
N ILE A 189 -15.57 2.96 -13.25
CA ILE A 189 -14.12 2.79 -13.42
C ILE A 189 -13.79 2.56 -14.89
N THR A 190 -14.51 1.66 -15.54
CA THR A 190 -14.34 1.35 -16.96
C THR A 190 -14.64 2.56 -17.84
N GLN A 191 -15.59 3.42 -17.46
CA GLN A 191 -15.90 4.64 -18.20
C GLN A 191 -14.81 5.71 -18.04
N VAL A 192 -14.24 5.86 -16.85
CA VAL A 192 -13.25 6.90 -16.54
C VAL A 192 -11.86 6.54 -17.05
N LEU A 193 -11.40 5.30 -16.85
CA LEU A 193 -10.05 4.85 -17.21
C LEU A 193 -9.97 4.24 -18.63
N ARG A 194 -10.90 4.58 -19.55
CA ARG A 194 -10.97 3.96 -20.89
C ARG A 194 -9.68 4.15 -21.71
N ARG A 195 -8.90 3.07 -21.91
CA ARG A 195 -8.51 2.48 -23.22
C ARG A 195 -7.55 1.29 -23.08
N ASP A 196 -7.36 0.58 -24.20
CA ASP A 196 -6.87 -0.79 -24.45
C ASP A 196 -5.49 -1.24 -23.89
N ILE A 197 -4.98 -0.63 -22.83
CA ILE A 197 -3.59 -0.80 -22.37
C ILE A 197 -3.46 -1.70 -21.12
N MET A 198 -4.57 -2.12 -20.48
CA MET A 198 -4.51 -3.01 -19.31
C MET A 198 -3.97 -4.42 -19.64
N ARG A 199 -3.98 -4.86 -20.91
CA ARG A 199 -3.50 -6.21 -21.29
C ARG A 199 -1.98 -6.39 -21.13
N GLU A 200 -1.23 -5.30 -21.18
CA GLU A 200 0.24 -5.32 -21.10
C GLU A 200 0.77 -5.09 -19.67
N SER A 201 -0.12 -4.80 -18.71
CA SER A 201 0.28 -4.57 -17.33
C SER A 201 0.74 -5.86 -16.68
N VAL A 202 1.88 -5.79 -15.97
CA VAL A 202 2.39 -6.88 -15.14
C VAL A 202 1.38 -7.23 -14.05
N ILE A 203 0.80 -6.21 -13.41
CA ILE A 203 -0.23 -6.38 -12.37
C ILE A 203 -1.41 -7.19 -12.90
N TYR A 204 -1.87 -6.85 -14.11
CA TYR A 204 -3.00 -7.56 -14.72
C TYR A 204 -2.68 -9.03 -15.04
N GLN A 205 -1.44 -9.31 -15.46
CA GLN A 205 -0.98 -10.68 -15.74
C GLN A 205 -0.85 -11.51 -14.45
N GLU A 206 -0.32 -10.94 -13.37
CA GLU A 206 -0.19 -11.59 -12.06
C GLU A 206 -1.54 -11.95 -11.43
N LEU A 207 -2.60 -11.19 -11.74
CA LEU A 207 -3.96 -11.44 -11.22
C LEU A 207 -4.76 -12.49 -12.01
N LYS A 208 -4.25 -12.93 -13.16
CA LYS A 208 -4.92 -13.91 -14.04
C LYS A 208 -4.49 -15.36 -13.81
N LEU A 209 -3.57 -15.59 -12.89
CA LEU A 209 -3.04 -16.90 -12.49
C LEU A 209 -3.65 -17.33 -11.15
#